data_AF-A0AAE3EHX3-F1
#
_entry.id   AF-A0AAE3EHX3-F1
#
_cell.length_a   1.000
_cell.length_b   1.000
_cell.length_c   1.000
_cell.angle_alpha   90.00
_cell.angle_beta   90.00
_cell.angle_gamma   90.00
#
_symmetry.space_group_name_H-M   'P 1'
#
loop_
_entity.id
_entity.type
_entity.pdbx_description
1 polymer ?
#
loop_
_entity_poly.entity_id
_entity_poly.type
_entity_poly.pdbx_seq_one_letter_code
_entity_poly.pdbx_strand_id
1 'polypeptide(L)'
;MKKLKSFLAFLAAAALVFTLAACEQASDADKSPFAGTWTDGMLPLGGTEWVFTSTNINQKVNFGSVVLEMSGTYTYDSEAKTLTISYIDMGTMTYTYEFSGSTLTLTDEEGEDTVLTKQ
;
A
#
# COMPACT_ATOMS: atom_id res chain seq x y z
N MET A 1 -67.84 -27.73 -14.60
CA MET A 1 -68.05 -26.74 -13.52
C MET A 1 -67.03 -25.62 -13.68
N LYS A 2 -67.50 -24.36 -13.72
CA LYS A 2 -66.82 -23.07 -13.42
C LYS A 2 -65.48 -22.77 -14.14
N LYS A 3 -65.46 -21.81 -15.10
CA LYS A 3 -65.06 -20.37 -14.94
C LYS A 3 -63.54 -20.24 -14.65
N LEU A 4 -62.70 -19.35 -15.19
CA LEU A 4 -62.77 -18.17 -16.05
C LEU A 4 -61.33 -17.57 -16.08
N LYS A 5 -60.88 -17.02 -17.23
CA LYS A 5 -59.84 -15.97 -17.44
C LYS A 5 -58.36 -16.19 -17.01
N SER A 6 -57.50 -16.26 -18.04
CA SER A 6 -56.45 -15.28 -18.42
C SER A 6 -55.56 -14.62 -17.35
N PHE A 7 -54.25 -14.58 -17.69
CA PHE A 7 -53.19 -13.58 -17.41
C PHE A 7 -51.93 -14.11 -16.71
N LEU A 8 -50.82 -14.00 -17.46
CA LEU A 8 -49.40 -13.77 -17.09
C LEU A 8 -48.72 -14.72 -16.09
N ALA A 9 -47.76 -15.52 -16.55
CA ALA A 9 -46.35 -15.19 -16.78
C ALA A 9 -45.50 -15.46 -15.53
N PHE A 10 -44.65 -16.49 -15.59
CA PHE A 10 -43.36 -16.50 -14.89
C PHE A 10 -42.41 -17.45 -15.60
N LEU A 11 -41.57 -16.85 -16.45
CA LEU A 11 -40.44 -17.49 -17.11
C LEU A 11 -39.33 -17.59 -16.07
N ALA A 12 -39.00 -18.81 -15.61
CA ALA A 12 -37.84 -19.05 -14.74
C ALA A 12 -36.85 -19.95 -15.50
N ALA A 13 -36.12 -19.36 -16.44
CA ALA A 13 -34.92 -19.97 -16.98
C ALA A 13 -33.81 -19.79 -15.95
N ALA A 14 -33.43 -20.90 -15.32
CA ALA A 14 -32.26 -20.98 -14.45
C ALA A 14 -30.99 -20.75 -15.27
N ALA A 15 -30.63 -19.48 -15.47
CA ALA A 15 -29.28 -19.09 -15.85
C ALA A 15 -28.50 -18.90 -14.55
N LEU A 16 -27.69 -19.90 -14.22
CA LEU A 16 -26.73 -19.90 -13.12
C LEU A 16 -25.66 -18.85 -13.47
N VAL A 17 -25.95 -17.59 -13.14
CA VAL A 17 -25.00 -16.49 -13.23
C VAL A 17 -23.94 -16.78 -12.18
N PHE A 18 -22.80 -17.31 -12.60
CA PHE A 18 -21.55 -17.17 -11.87
C PHE A 18 -21.34 -15.67 -11.68
N THR A 19 -21.74 -15.15 -10.53
CA THR A 19 -21.23 -13.88 -10.07
C THR A 19 -19.74 -14.09 -9.86
N LEU A 20 -18.93 -13.77 -10.88
CA LEU A 20 -17.57 -13.33 -10.60
C LEU A 20 -17.77 -12.21 -9.59
N ALA A 21 -17.41 -12.48 -8.34
CA ALA A 21 -16.97 -11.40 -7.49
C ALA A 21 -15.85 -10.75 -8.29
N ALA A 22 -16.17 -9.65 -8.97
CA ALA A 22 -15.21 -8.61 -9.20
C ALA A 22 -14.82 -8.18 -7.78
N CYS A 23 -13.89 -8.93 -7.18
CA CYS A 23 -12.93 -8.31 -6.31
C CYS A 23 -12.44 -7.14 -7.16
N GLU A 24 -12.75 -5.92 -6.75
CA GLU A 24 -12.12 -4.75 -7.31
C GLU A 24 -10.64 -4.93 -7.02
N GLN A 25 -9.96 -5.70 -7.85
CA GLN A 25 -8.52 -5.81 -7.85
C GLN A 25 -8.09 -4.51 -8.50
N ALA A 26 -8.11 -3.44 -7.70
CA ALA A 26 -7.41 -2.21 -7.99
C ALA A 26 -6.05 -2.66 -8.49
N SER A 27 -5.79 -2.40 -9.78
CA SER A 27 -4.59 -2.88 -10.45
C SER A 27 -3.40 -2.54 -9.58
N ASP A 28 -2.58 -3.54 -9.21
CA ASP A 28 -1.40 -3.33 -8.38
C ASP A 28 -0.41 -2.32 -9.02
N ALA A 29 -0.61 -1.98 -10.30
CA ALA A 29 0.06 -0.91 -11.03
C ALA A 29 -0.02 0.47 -10.35
N ASP A 30 -1.06 0.76 -9.56
CA ASP A 30 -1.20 2.04 -8.85
C ASP A 30 -0.54 2.04 -7.46
N LYS A 31 -0.05 0.88 -7.00
CA LYS A 31 0.58 0.74 -5.68
C LYS A 31 2.08 0.95 -5.81
N SER A 32 2.58 1.97 -5.12
CA SER A 32 4.00 2.20 -4.91
C SER A 32 4.74 0.91 -4.49
N PRO A 33 5.97 0.66 -4.98
CA PRO A 33 6.76 -0.50 -4.57
C PRO A 33 7.11 -0.47 -3.08
N PHE A 34 7.08 0.71 -2.45
CA PHE A 34 7.28 0.88 -1.02
C PHE A 34 6.08 0.42 -0.19
N ALA A 35 4.89 0.27 -0.79
CA ALA A 35 3.67 0.00 -0.05
C ALA A 35 3.80 -1.24 0.86
N GLY A 36 3.46 -1.04 2.13
CA GLY A 36 3.58 -2.05 3.19
C GLY A 36 4.23 -1.51 4.45
N THR A 37 4.46 -2.43 5.38
CA THR A 37 5.12 -2.18 6.66
C THR A 37 6.54 -2.74 6.61
N TRP A 38 7.50 -1.95 7.07
CA TRP A 38 8.92 -2.29 7.10
C TRP A 38 9.53 -1.96 8.46
N THR A 39 10.57 -2.68 8.86
CA THR A 39 11.26 -2.46 10.14
C THR A 39 12.76 -2.71 10.06
N ASP A 40 13.57 -1.93 10.78
CA ASP A 40 15.01 -2.13 10.95
C ASP A 40 15.37 -3.06 12.14
N GLY A 41 14.37 -3.49 12.91
CA GLY A 41 14.59 -4.27 14.12
C GLY A 41 13.36 -5.03 14.61
N MET A 42 13.49 -5.67 15.77
CA MET A 42 12.39 -6.42 16.37
C MET A 42 11.51 -5.46 17.19
N LEU A 43 10.32 -5.17 16.68
CA LEU A 43 9.29 -4.46 17.43
C LEU A 43 8.70 -5.39 18.53
N PRO A 44 8.35 -4.86 19.72
CA PRO A 44 8.52 -3.49 20.20
C PRO A 44 9.87 -3.25 20.93
N LEU A 45 10.84 -4.16 20.80
CA LEU A 45 12.03 -4.21 21.67
C LEU A 45 13.22 -3.36 21.21
N GLY A 46 13.11 -2.61 20.11
CA GLY A 46 14.15 -1.67 19.69
C GLY A 46 14.31 -1.40 18.19
N GLY A 47 13.24 -1.57 17.40
CA GLY A 47 13.22 -1.20 15.98
C GLY A 47 12.27 -0.03 15.69
N THR A 48 12.32 0.47 14.47
CA THR A 48 11.41 1.46 13.91
C THR A 48 10.44 0.80 12.94
N GLU A 49 9.17 1.18 12.98
CA GLU A 49 8.15 0.78 12.02
C GLU A 49 7.97 1.88 10.97
N TRP A 50 8.06 1.48 9.69
CA TRP A 50 7.81 2.33 8.55
C TRP A 50 6.61 1.82 7.78
N VAL A 51 5.50 2.55 7.83
CA VAL A 51 4.25 2.20 7.15
C VAL A 51 4.07 3.11 5.94
N PHE A 52 4.41 2.59 4.76
CA PHE A 52 4.16 3.27 3.49
C PHE A 52 2.79 2.88 2.96
N THR A 53 1.90 3.87 2.83
CA THR A 53 0.59 3.71 2.22
C THR A 53 0.58 4.37 0.85
N SER A 54 0.09 3.65 -0.16
CA SER A 54 -0.09 4.16 -1.53
C SER A 54 -1.55 3.97 -1.93
N THR A 55 -2.20 5.07 -2.29
CA THR A 55 -3.47 5.06 -3.02
C THR A 55 -3.28 5.81 -4.34
N ASN A 56 -4.25 5.69 -5.23
CA ASN A 56 -4.23 6.34 -6.55
C ASN A 56 -4.11 7.87 -6.50
N ILE A 57 -4.25 8.47 -5.30
CA ILE A 57 -4.24 9.92 -5.08
C ILE A 57 -3.25 10.36 -4.00
N ASN A 58 -2.72 9.46 -3.16
CA ASN A 58 -1.91 9.82 -2.00
C ASN A 58 -0.81 8.80 -1.71
N GLN A 59 0.40 9.29 -1.45
CA GLN A 59 1.54 8.54 -0.94
C GLN A 59 1.89 9.08 0.45
N LYS A 60 1.73 8.26 1.48
CA LYS A 60 1.96 8.62 2.89
C LYS A 60 2.92 7.66 3.55
N VAL A 61 3.74 8.18 4.44
CA VAL A 61 4.62 7.39 5.30
C VAL A 61 4.35 7.75 6.75
N ASN A 62 4.23 6.74 7.60
CA ASN A 62 4.29 6.89 9.05
C ASN A 62 5.54 6.16 9.53
N PHE A 63 6.32 6.86 10.34
CA PHE A 63 7.52 6.37 11.00
C PHE A 63 7.25 6.32 12.49
N GLY A 64 7.46 5.18 13.13
CA GLY A 64 7.18 4.99 14.54
C GLY A 64 8.29 4.22 15.25
N SER A 65 8.59 4.59 16.47
CA SER A 65 9.32 3.79 17.45
C SER A 65 8.58 3.89 18.78
N VAL A 66 9.02 3.16 19.80
CA VAL A 66 8.41 3.26 21.14
C VAL A 66 8.52 4.67 21.77
N VAL A 67 9.38 5.55 21.25
CA VAL A 67 9.62 6.89 21.81
C VAL A 67 9.31 8.05 20.86
N LEU A 68 9.11 7.78 19.57
CA LEU A 68 8.93 8.81 18.53
C LEU A 68 7.95 8.32 17.48
N GLU A 69 7.00 9.17 17.11
CA GLU A 69 6.13 8.96 15.95
C GLU A 69 6.22 10.19 15.04
N MET A 70 6.34 9.96 13.75
CA MET A 70 6.40 10.98 12.72
C MET A 70 5.59 10.54 11.51
N SER A 71 5.10 11.51 10.75
CA SER A 71 4.40 11.22 9.49
C SER A 71 4.80 12.20 8.40
N GLY A 72 4.58 11.79 7.16
CA GLY A 72 4.91 12.57 5.99
C GLY A 72 4.23 12.05 4.73
N THR A 73 4.47 12.74 3.64
CA THR A 73 4.22 12.22 2.29
C THR A 73 5.52 11.76 1.68
N TYR A 74 5.43 10.89 0.67
CA TYR A 74 6.60 10.50 -0.09
C TYR A 74 6.32 10.55 -1.58
N THR A 75 7.38 10.72 -2.36
CA THR A 75 7.41 10.52 -3.80
C THR A 75 8.65 9.69 -4.12
N TYR A 76 8.64 9.01 -5.26
CA TYR A 76 9.80 8.26 -5.72
C TYR A 76 9.97 8.37 -7.22
N ASP A 77 11.22 8.28 -7.67
CA ASP A 77 11.60 8.15 -9.07
C ASP A 77 12.27 6.78 -9.26
N SER A 78 11.61 5.92 -10.03
CA SER A 78 12.08 4.56 -10.28
C SER A 78 13.30 4.48 -11.21
N GLU A 79 13.47 5.46 -12.09
CA GLU A 79 14.60 5.51 -13.03
C GLU A 79 15.85 6.05 -12.32
N ALA A 80 15.67 7.12 -11.54
CA ALA A 80 16.75 7.70 -10.74
C ALA A 80 17.04 6.92 -9.44
N LYS A 81 16.17 5.97 -9.05
CA LYS A 81 16.25 5.22 -7.79
C LYS A 81 16.27 6.12 -6.55
N THR A 82 15.45 7.16 -6.56
CA THR A 82 15.34 8.11 -5.46
C THR A 82 13.99 8.05 -4.76
N LEU A 83 14.00 8.15 -3.44
CA LEU A 83 12.83 8.29 -2.58
C LEU A 83 12.95 9.64 -1.88
N THR A 84 11.93 10.47 -1.96
CA THR A 84 11.86 11.74 -1.23
C THR A 84 10.71 11.69 -0.25
N ILE A 85 11.01 11.94 1.02
CA ILE A 85 10.03 11.98 2.10
C ILE A 85 9.92 13.42 2.60
N SER A 86 8.72 13.97 2.59
CA SER A 86 8.41 15.26 3.20
C SER A 86 7.73 15.01 4.54
N TYR A 87 8.52 15.04 5.61
CA TYR A 87 8.02 14.97 6.98
C TYR A 87 7.30 16.26 7.36
N ILE A 88 6.21 16.12 8.11
CA ILE A 88 5.40 17.28 8.53
C ILE A 88 6.21 18.24 9.42
N ASP A 89 7.04 17.70 10.31
CA ASP A 89 7.72 18.48 11.36
C ASP A 89 9.24 18.67 11.14
N MET A 90 9.84 17.98 10.15
CA MET A 90 11.30 17.95 9.95
C MET A 90 11.76 18.37 8.55
N GLY A 91 10.84 18.68 7.65
CA GLY A 91 11.16 19.05 6.28
C GLY A 91 11.36 17.81 5.39
N THR A 92 12.14 17.99 4.32
CA THR A 92 12.28 16.99 3.27
C THR A 92 13.61 16.26 3.36
N MET A 93 13.58 14.94 3.28
CA MET A 93 14.74 14.05 3.20
C MET A 93 14.70 13.29 1.88
N THR A 94 15.84 13.15 1.22
CA THR A 94 15.97 12.36 -0.01
C THR A 94 16.94 11.22 0.23
N TYR A 95 16.56 10.03 -0.23
CA TYR A 95 17.32 8.80 -0.15
C TYR A 95 17.51 8.24 -1.55
N THR A 96 18.62 7.54 -1.78
CA THR A 96 18.63 6.50 -2.81
C THR A 96 18.09 5.21 -2.20
N TYR A 97 17.52 4.33 -3.02
CA TYR A 97 16.92 3.10 -2.52
C TYR A 97 17.25 1.88 -3.38
N GLU A 98 17.32 0.73 -2.71
CA GLU A 98 17.46 -0.57 -3.37
C GLU A 98 16.52 -1.60 -2.74
N PHE A 99 15.93 -2.45 -3.58
CA PHE A 99 15.09 -3.56 -3.14
C PHE A 99 15.79 -4.89 -3.40
N SER A 100 15.94 -5.70 -2.35
CA SER A 100 16.46 -7.07 -2.45
C SER A 100 15.53 -8.03 -1.74
N GLY A 101 14.59 -8.62 -2.49
CA GLY A 101 13.56 -9.50 -1.94
C GLY A 101 12.66 -8.77 -0.93
N SER A 102 12.70 -9.20 0.34
CA SER A 102 11.98 -8.57 1.45
C SER A 102 12.76 -7.46 2.15
N THR A 103 13.90 -7.04 1.59
CA THR A 103 14.76 -6.00 2.16
C THR A 103 14.67 -4.73 1.32
N LEU A 104 14.55 -3.60 2.01
CA LEU A 104 14.64 -2.24 1.46
C LEU A 104 15.83 -1.55 2.13
N THR A 105 16.82 -1.14 1.34
CA THR A 105 17.91 -0.29 1.84
C THR A 105 17.66 1.13 1.39
N LEU A 106 17.69 2.07 2.33
CA LEU A 106 17.65 3.51 2.09
C LEU A 106 19.01 4.10 2.43
N THR A 107 19.64 4.78 1.48
CA THR A 107 20.91 5.46 1.69
C THR A 107 20.68 6.96 1.64
N ASP A 108 21.03 7.68 2.70
CA ASP A 108 20.87 9.13 2.77
C ASP A 108 21.95 9.89 1.97
N GLU A 109 21.92 11.23 2.03
CA GLU A 109 22.88 12.08 1.32
C GLU A 109 24.31 12.00 1.86
N GLU A 110 24.50 11.55 3.10
CA GLU A 110 25.80 11.34 3.73
C GLU A 110 26.38 9.95 3.39
N GLY A 111 25.55 9.07 2.81
CA GLY A 111 25.93 7.71 2.44
C GLY A 111 25.66 6.69 3.54
N GLU A 112 24.89 7.05 4.57
CA GLU A 112 24.53 6.14 5.66
C GLU A 112 23.32 5.30 5.28
N ASP A 113 23.42 3.99 5.52
CA ASP A 113 22.41 3.01 5.14
C ASP A 113 21.44 2.73 6.29
N THR A 114 20.15 2.83 6.01
CA THR A 114 19.06 2.25 6.82
C THR A 114 18.51 1.02 6.10
N VAL A 115 18.63 -0.15 6.74
CA VAL A 115 18.16 -1.42 6.18
C VAL A 115 16.85 -1.83 6.85
N LEU A 116 15.78 -1.92 6.07
CA LEU A 116 14.45 -2.29 6.50
C LEU A 116 14.04 -3.65 5.94
N THR A 117 13.31 -4.43 6.74
CA THR A 117 12.74 -5.73 6.36
C THR A 117 11.22 -5.64 6.35
N LYS A 118 10.62 -6.14 5.27
CA LYS A 118 9.17 -6.20 5.10
C LYS A 118 8.54 -7.13 6.16
N GLN A 119 7.45 -6.67 6.80
CA GLN A 119 6.65 -7.45 7.75
C GLN A 119 5.51 -8.20 7.06
#